data_AF-Q11AB5-F1
#
_entry.id   AF-Q11AB5-F1
#
_cell.length_a   1.000
_cell.length_b   1.000
_cell.length_c   1.000
_cell.angle_alpha   90.00
_cell.angle_beta   90.00
_cell.angle_gamma   90.00
#
_symmetry.space_group_name_H-M   'P 1'
#
loop_
_entity.id
_entity.type
_entity.pdbx_description
1 polymer ?
#
loop_
_entity_poly.entity_id
_entity_poly.type
_entity_poly.pdbx_seq_one_letter_code
_entity_poly.pdbx_strand_id
1 'polypeptide(L)'
;MNNIPGSPSKNFFSQSNSSNLLWQYVQSMNPETVAQLSKPAPEVAQIMEQNLRGILGNLPPENFSMAITTSRENLGQLLASAMMSGYFLNQAKQRMELENLSIPFTNDKNE
;
A
#
# COMPACT_ATOMS: atom_id res chain seq x y z
N MET A 1 -12.06 3.29 -26.91
CA MET A 1 -12.43 2.39 -25.80
C MET A 1 -11.91 2.98 -24.50
N ASN A 2 -12.78 3.51 -23.64
CA ASN A 2 -12.39 4.07 -22.34
C ASN A 2 -12.82 3.08 -21.25
N ASN A 3 -11.91 2.21 -20.83
CA ASN A 3 -12.11 1.37 -19.65
C ASN A 3 -11.80 2.21 -18.41
N ILE A 4 -12.83 2.87 -17.87
CA ILE A 4 -12.79 3.46 -16.54
C ILE A 4 -12.82 2.28 -15.54
N PRO A 5 -11.77 2.04 -14.74
CA PRO A 5 -11.83 1.03 -13.69
C PRO A 5 -12.92 1.44 -12.70
N GLY A 6 -13.85 0.52 -12.44
CA GLY A 6 -15.09 0.78 -11.72
C GLY A 6 -14.88 1.56 -10.41
N SER A 7 -15.72 2.58 -10.21
CA SER A 7 -15.91 3.17 -8.89
C SER A 7 -16.25 2.04 -7.89
N PRO A 8 -15.57 1.97 -6.73
CA PRO A 8 -15.89 0.96 -5.73
C PRO A 8 -17.32 1.18 -5.26
N SER A 9 -18.16 0.15 -5.43
CA SER A 9 -19.52 0.12 -4.93
C SER A 9 -19.54 0.52 -3.46
N LYS A 10 -20.32 1.55 -3.13
CA LYS A 10 -20.55 2.08 -1.77
C LYS A 10 -20.95 0.99 -0.76
N ASN A 11 -21.42 -0.16 -1.25
CA ASN A 11 -21.83 -1.34 -0.50
C ASN A 11 -20.66 -2.17 0.07
N PHE A 12 -19.41 -1.98 -0.37
CA PHE A 12 -18.26 -2.64 0.29
C PHE A 12 -18.01 -2.11 1.71
N PHE A 13 -18.39 -0.87 1.98
CA PHE A 13 -18.11 -0.20 3.25
C PHE A 13 -19.20 -0.39 4.31
N SER A 14 -20.36 -0.98 3.97
CA SER A 14 -21.47 -1.19 4.93
C SER A 14 -21.36 -2.50 5.72
N GLN A 15 -20.39 -3.36 5.42
CA GLN A 15 -20.22 -4.64 6.12
C GLN A 15 -19.19 -4.50 7.26
N SER A 16 -19.36 -3.54 8.17
CA SER A 16 -18.46 -3.34 9.33
C SER A 16 -18.90 -4.11 10.59
N ASN A 17 -19.69 -5.17 10.44
CA ASN A 17 -20.09 -6.06 11.55
C ASN A 17 -19.46 -7.46 11.49
N SER A 18 -18.60 -7.76 10.52
CA SER A 18 -17.69 -8.91 10.61
C SER A 18 -16.41 -8.43 11.29
N SER A 19 -16.05 -9.06 12.41
CA SER A 19 -14.73 -8.97 13.04
C SER A 19 -13.64 -8.75 11.99
N ASN A 20 -12.80 -7.73 12.16
CA ASN A 20 -11.78 -7.34 11.19
C ASN A 20 -10.95 -8.57 10.75
N LEU A 21 -11.33 -9.16 9.60
CA LEU A 21 -10.83 -10.46 9.15
C LEU A 21 -9.34 -10.39 8.83
N LEU A 22 -8.89 -9.24 8.34
CA LEU A 22 -7.48 -8.95 8.14
C LEU A 22 -6.72 -8.96 9.47
N TRP A 23 -7.27 -8.37 10.51
CA TRP A 23 -6.66 -8.38 11.84
C TRP A 23 -6.55 -9.80 12.41
N GLN A 24 -7.63 -10.59 12.32
CA GLN A 24 -7.58 -12.01 12.72
C GLN A 24 -6.55 -12.81 11.91
N TYR A 25 -6.46 -12.57 10.60
CA TYR A 25 -5.46 -13.20 9.75
C TYR A 25 -4.04 -12.81 10.19
N VAL A 26 -3.77 -11.52 10.41
CA VAL A 26 -2.47 -11.03 10.89
C VAL A 26 -2.09 -11.65 12.24
N GLN A 27 -3.04 -11.78 13.17
CA GLN A 27 -2.81 -12.43 14.47
C GLN A 27 -2.54 -13.93 14.35
N SER A 28 -3.07 -14.59 13.31
CA SER A 28 -2.84 -16.02 13.05
C SER A 28 -1.51 -16.31 12.35
N MET A 29 -0.81 -15.30 11.82
CA MET A 29 0.47 -15.46 11.14
C MET A 29 1.63 -15.70 12.11
N ASN A 30 2.67 -16.38 11.64
CA ASN A 30 3.93 -16.51 12.37
C ASN A 30 4.54 -15.11 12.63
N PRO A 31 4.94 -14.78 13.88
CA PRO A 31 5.58 -13.51 14.21
C PRO A 31 6.75 -13.12 13.29
N GLU A 32 7.52 -14.09 12.80
CA GLU A 32 8.63 -13.82 11.88
C GLU A 32 8.13 -13.29 10.53
N THR A 33 7.05 -13.86 9.99
CA THR A 33 6.41 -13.40 8.76
C THR A 33 5.85 -11.98 8.92
N VAL A 34 5.23 -11.69 10.07
CA VAL A 34 4.74 -10.34 10.38
C VAL A 34 5.91 -9.35 10.46
N ALA A 35 7.03 -9.74 11.08
CA ALA A 35 8.22 -8.90 11.20
C ALA A 35 8.88 -8.63 9.85
N GLN A 36 8.88 -9.58 8.92
CA GLN A 36 9.35 -9.39 7.55
C GLN A 36 8.42 -8.49 6.74
N LEU A 37 7.10 -8.71 6.83
CA LEU A 37 6.09 -7.88 6.16
C LEU A 37 6.07 -6.43 6.67
N SER A 38 6.48 -6.21 7.93
CA SER A 38 6.60 -4.88 8.53
C SER A 38 7.84 -4.10 8.08
N LYS A 39 8.70 -4.69 7.24
CA LYS A 39 9.92 -4.07 6.72
C LYS A 39 9.75 -3.77 5.22
N PRO A 40 9.20 -2.61 4.85
CA PRO A 40 9.12 -2.21 3.44
C PRO A 40 10.53 -2.01 2.87
N ALA A 41 10.69 -2.26 1.56
CA ALA A 41 11.89 -1.87 0.84
C ALA A 41 12.06 -0.33 0.91
N PRO A 42 13.30 0.20 0.90
CA PRO A 42 13.55 1.64 1.06
C PRO A 42 12.77 2.53 0.10
N GLU A 43 12.65 2.13 -1.17
CA GLU A 43 11.89 2.86 -2.20
C GLU A 43 10.38 2.91 -1.86
N VAL A 44 9.83 1.79 -1.37
CA VAL A 44 8.42 1.69 -0.98
C VAL A 44 8.15 2.53 0.27
N ALA A 45 9.06 2.55 1.22
CA ALA A 45 8.96 3.37 2.43
C ALA A 45 8.89 4.86 2.11
N GLN A 46 9.72 5.34 1.18
CA GLN A 46 9.71 6.74 0.72
C GLN A 46 8.38 7.13 0.06
N ILE A 47 7.84 6.26 -0.80
CA ILE A 47 6.54 6.49 -1.46
C ILE A 47 5.38 6.50 -0.46
N MET A 48 5.43 5.62 0.54
CA MET A 48 4.44 5.61 1.63
C MET A 48 4.51 6.90 2.45
N GLU A 49 5.70 7.38 2.79
CA GLU A 49 5.90 8.64 3.51
C GLU A 49 5.32 9.83 2.73
N GLN A 50 5.59 9.90 1.42
CA GLN A 50 5.06 10.95 0.55
C GLN A 50 3.52 10.90 0.48
N ASN A 51 2.91 9.71 0.42
CA ASN A 51 1.46 9.55 0.46
C ASN A 51 0.87 10.01 1.79
N LEU A 52 1.48 9.64 2.92
CA LEU A 52 1.03 10.07 4.24
C LEU A 52 1.12 11.59 4.39
N ARG A 53 2.20 12.23 3.90
CA ARG A 53 2.30 13.70 3.84
C ARG A 53 1.21 14.32 2.99
N GLY A 54 0.84 13.70 1.87
CA GLY A 54 -0.26 14.16 1.00
C GLY A 54 -1.63 14.12 1.71
N ILE A 55 -1.86 13.10 2.53
CA ILE A 55 -3.13 12.94 3.27
C ILE A 55 -3.16 13.86 4.49
N LEU A 56 -2.06 13.92 5.23
CA LEU A 56 -1.98 14.59 6.53
C LEU A 56 -1.60 16.07 6.43
N GLY A 57 -1.18 16.52 5.25
CA GLY A 57 -0.64 17.85 5.03
C GLY A 57 0.85 17.93 5.34
N ASN A 58 1.50 18.98 4.83
CA ASN A 58 2.95 19.15 4.90
C ASN A 58 3.34 19.87 6.20
N LEU A 59 3.51 19.11 7.29
CA LEU A 59 3.99 19.62 8.58
C LEU A 59 5.40 19.08 8.88
N PRO A 60 6.39 19.93 9.24
CA PRO A 60 7.75 19.48 9.48
C PRO A 60 7.85 18.67 10.80
N PRO A 61 8.25 17.39 10.77
CA PRO A 61 8.21 16.51 11.94
C PRO A 61 9.18 16.90 13.05
N GLU A 62 10.23 17.67 12.74
CA GLU A 62 11.24 18.12 13.72
C GLU A 62 10.69 19.16 14.71
N ASN A 63 9.61 19.86 14.34
CA ASN A 63 9.08 21.00 15.10
C ASN A 63 7.69 20.75 15.71
N PHE A 64 7.09 19.59 15.46
CA PHE A 64 5.70 19.33 15.84
C PHE A 64 5.48 17.89 16.30
N SER A 65 4.95 17.74 17.52
CA SER A 65 4.28 16.50 17.92
C SER A 65 2.92 16.43 17.22
N MET A 66 2.82 15.64 16.16
CA MET A 66 1.61 15.52 15.35
C MET A 66 0.59 14.58 16.02
N ALA A 67 -0.54 15.13 16.47
CA ALA A 67 -1.70 14.36 16.90
C ALA A 67 -2.86 14.62 15.91
N ILE A 68 -3.27 13.58 15.19
CA ILE A 68 -4.37 13.68 14.21
C ILE A 68 -5.65 13.27 14.92
N THR A 69 -6.57 14.22 15.09
CA THR A 69 -7.92 13.94 15.59
C THR A 69 -8.87 13.85 14.40
N THR A 70 -9.53 12.72 14.23
CA THR A 70 -10.44 12.48 13.10
C THR A 70 -11.59 11.57 13.54
N SER A 71 -12.68 11.55 12.76
CA SER A 71 -13.80 10.66 13.03
C SER A 71 -13.46 9.22 12.62
N ARG A 72 -14.21 8.24 13.16
CA ARG A 72 -14.06 6.82 12.81
C ARG A 72 -14.23 6.61 11.30
N GLU A 73 -15.14 7.33 10.69
CA GLU A 73 -15.49 7.23 9.27
C GLU A 73 -14.34 7.74 8.39
N ASN A 74 -13.79 8.91 8.73
CA ASN A 74 -12.68 9.51 7.99
C ASN A 74 -11.39 8.69 8.16
N LEU A 75 -11.13 8.18 9.37
CA LEU A 75 -10.02 7.24 9.60
C LEU A 75 -10.20 5.95 8.80
N GLY A 76 -11.41 5.40 8.76
CA GLY A 76 -11.72 4.21 7.97
C GLY A 76 -11.46 4.40 6.48
N GLN A 77 -11.86 5.56 5.91
CA GLN A 77 -11.58 5.91 4.52
C GLN A 77 -10.08 6.06 4.25
N LEU A 78 -9.35 6.69 5.17
CA LEU A 78 -7.91 6.83 5.08
C LEU A 78 -7.20 5.46 5.09
N LEU A 79 -7.56 4.58 6.02
CA LEU A 79 -6.97 3.23 6.07
C LEU A 79 -7.29 2.45 4.80
N ALA A 80 -8.52 2.55 4.28
CA ALA A 80 -8.90 1.90 3.02
C ALA A 80 -8.08 2.41 1.83
N SER A 81 -7.88 3.73 1.71
CA SER A 81 -7.07 4.30 0.63
C SER A 81 -5.60 3.89 0.73
N ALA A 82 -5.03 3.92 1.93
CA ALA A 82 -3.67 3.45 2.18
C ALA A 82 -3.48 1.96 1.84
N MET A 83 -4.45 1.11 2.20
CA MET A 83 -4.42 -0.33 1.85
C MET A 83 -4.47 -0.55 0.34
N MET A 84 -5.34 0.16 -0.38
CA MET A 84 -5.41 0.07 -1.85
C MET A 84 -4.09 0.51 -2.50
N SER A 85 -3.52 1.63 -2.06
CA SER A 85 -2.22 2.09 -2.53
C SER A 85 -1.12 1.06 -2.27
N GLY A 86 -1.09 0.44 -1.08
CA GLY A 86 -0.15 -0.64 -0.76
C GLY A 86 -0.28 -1.84 -1.69
N TYR A 87 -1.51 -2.28 -1.98
CA TYR A 87 -1.77 -3.35 -2.93
C TYR A 87 -1.24 -3.02 -4.33
N PHE A 88 -1.53 -1.82 -4.84
CA PHE A 88 -1.05 -1.40 -6.17
C PHE A 88 0.47 -1.31 -6.24
N LEU A 89 1.13 -0.80 -5.20
CA LEU A 89 2.59 -0.76 -5.14
C LEU A 89 3.19 -2.17 -5.15
N ASN A 90 2.60 -3.11 -4.41
CA ASN A 90 3.05 -4.50 -4.43
C ASN A 90 2.85 -5.16 -5.81
N GLN A 91 1.74 -4.87 -6.50
CA GLN A 91 1.52 -5.35 -7.87
C GLN A 91 2.52 -4.72 -8.86
N ALA A 92 2.84 -3.43 -8.71
CA ALA A 92 3.83 -2.75 -9.54
C ALA A 92 5.23 -3.34 -9.34
N LYS A 93 5.62 -3.60 -8.08
CA LYS A 93 6.88 -4.27 -7.75
C LYS A 93 7.00 -5.64 -8.42
N GLN A 94 5.97 -6.48 -8.31
CA GLN A 94 5.97 -7.81 -8.95
C GLN A 94 6.12 -7.73 -10.48
N ARG A 95 5.47 -6.75 -11.12
CA ARG A 95 5.65 -6.52 -12.58
C ARG A 95 7.08 -6.15 -12.92
N MET A 96 7.66 -5.23 -12.17
CA MET A 96 9.05 -4.79 -12.37
C MET A 96 10.06 -5.93 -12.13
N GLU A 97 9.84 -6.78 -11.13
CA GLU A 97 10.67 -7.96 -10.87
C GLU A 97 10.59 -8.99 -12.01
N LEU A 98 9.40 -9.20 -12.60
CA LEU A 98 9.22 -10.07 -13.77
C LEU A 98 9.90 -9.52 -15.03
N GLU A 99 9.82 -8.21 -15.25
CA GLU A 99 10.51 -7.53 -16.36
C GLU A 99 12.03 -7.63 -16.20
N ASN A 100 12.54 -7.45 -14.99
CA ASN A 100 13.96 -7.58 -14.68
C ASN A 100 14.47 -9.02 -14.85
N LEU A 101 13.65 -10.03 -14.54
CA LEU A 101 13.99 -11.44 -14.79
C LEU A 101 13.98 -11.81 -16.29
N SER A 102 13.24 -11.07 -17.13
CA SER A 102 13.00 -11.41 -18.54
C SER A 102 14.06 -10.87 -19.52
N ILE A 103 15.25 -10.48 -19.05
CA ILE A 103 16.37 -10.10 -19.92
C ILE A 103 17.54 -11.06 -19.71
N PRO A 104 17.78 -11.96 -20.67
CA PRO A 104 18.96 -11.78 -21.51
C PRO A 104 18.60 -11.92 -22.99
N PHE A 105 18.45 -10.80 -23.70
CA PHE A 105 18.83 -10.79 -25.12
C PHE A 105 20.34 -10.69 -25.16
N THR A 106 21.02 -11.84 -25.21
CA THR A 106 22.40 -11.89 -25.69
C THR A 106 22.37 -11.42 -27.14
N ASN A 107 22.70 -10.15 -27.33
CA ASN A 107 22.99 -9.59 -28.63
C ASN A 107 24.36 -10.14 -29.05
N ASP A 108 24.35 -11.35 -29.62
CA ASP A 108 25.51 -11.91 -30.29
C ASP A 108 25.79 -11.00 -31.49
N LYS A 109 26.86 -10.21 -31.35
CA LYS A 109 27.30 -9.26 -32.36
C LYS A 109 27.75 -10.06 -33.56
N ASN A 110 27.21 -9.70 -34.72
CA ASN A 110 27.81 -10.00 -36.01
C ASN A 110 29.27 -9.50 -36.01
N GLU A 111 30.24 -10.41 -36.07
CA GLU A 111 31.48 -10.28 -36.86
C GLU A 111 32.06 -11.67 -37.17
#